data_AF-A0A9D1G2A5-F1
#
_entry.id   AF-A0A9D1G2A5-F1
#
_cell.length_a   1.000
_cell.length_b   1.000
_cell.length_c   1.000
_cell.angle_alpha   90.00
_cell.angle_beta   90.00
_cell.angle_gamma   90.00
#
_symmetry.space_group_name_H-M   'P 1'
#
loop_
_entity.id
_entity.type
_entity.pdbx_description
1 polymer ?
#
loop_
_entity_poly.entity_id
_entity_poly.type
_entity_poly.pdbx_seq_one_letter_code
_entity_poly.pdbx_strand_id
1 'polypeptide(L)' 'MPKFIPREKLGKKARRALDAERRATWGFSPVTRKVETKKHYDRKKSARVWKDDFGMSAFCLS' A
#
# COMPACT_ATOMS: atom_id res chain seq x y z
N MET A 1 25.57 -16.31 12.27
CA MET A 1 24.71 -15.14 11.98
C MET A 1 25.55 -14.09 11.28
N PRO A 2 25.07 -13.46 10.19
CA PRO A 2 25.79 -12.34 9.59
C PRO A 2 25.90 -11.20 10.62
N LYS A 3 27.06 -10.54 10.65
CA LYS A 3 27.31 -9.42 11.57
C LYS A 3 26.42 -8.24 11.16
N PHE A 4 25.68 -7.67 12.11
CA PHE A 4 24.85 -6.49 11.85
C PHE A 4 25.76 -5.29 11.56
N ILE A 5 25.54 -4.65 10.41
CA ILE A 5 26.27 -3.44 9.99
C ILE A 5 25.29 -2.27 9.97
N PRO A 6 25.55 -1.19 10.74
CA PRO A 6 24.73 0.00 10.69
C PRO A 6 24.70 0.65 9.30
N ARG A 7 23.54 1.20 8.90
CA ARG A 7 23.32 1.79 7.56
C ARG A 7 24.36 2.85 7.18
N GLU A 8 24.83 3.62 8.16
CA GLU A 8 25.82 4.69 7.99
C GLU A 8 27.17 4.18 7.51
N LYS A 9 27.53 2.96 7.93
CA LYS A 9 28.79 2.30 7.58
C LYS A 9 28.70 1.51 6.26
N LEU A 10 27.50 1.38 5.70
CA LEU A 10 27.31 0.77 4.39
C LEU A 10 27.77 1.74 3.28
N GLY A 11 28.49 1.19 2.30
CA GLY A 11 28.82 1.89 1.07
C GLY A 11 27.58 2.27 0.27
N LYS A 12 27.76 3.21 -0.67
CA LYS A 12 26.67 3.81 -1.48
C LYS A 12 25.81 2.75 -2.19
N LYS A 13 26.42 1.68 -2.73
CA LYS A 13 25.71 0.61 -3.44
C LYS A 13 24.84 -0.24 -2.50
N ALA A 14 25.38 -0.67 -1.36
CA ALA A 14 24.66 -1.48 -0.39
C ALA A 14 23.47 -0.72 0.22
N ARG A 15 23.65 0.58 0.50
CA ARG A 15 22.57 1.45 0.99
C ARG A 15 21.41 1.54 -0.02
N ARG A 16 21.70 1.68 -1.31
CA ARG A 16 20.69 1.71 -2.38
C ARG A 16 19.91 0.40 -2.49
N ALA A 17 20.58 -0.74 -2.37
CA ALA A 17 19.93 -2.05 -2.40
C ALA A 17 18.98 -2.23 -1.21
N LEU A 18 19.45 -1.91 0.00
CA LEU A 18 18.64 -1.93 1.22
C LEU A 18 17.41 -1.00 1.08
N ASP A 19 17.63 0.23 0.61
CA ASP A 19 16.54 1.19 0.40
C ASP A 19 15.58 0.71 -0.72
N ALA A 20 16.03 -0.07 -1.71
CA ALA A 20 15.17 -0.67 -2.74
C ALA A 20 14.34 -1.83 -2.19
N GLU A 21 14.92 -2.69 -1.35
CA GLU A 21 14.21 -3.77 -0.65
C GLU A 21 13.14 -3.20 0.30
N ARG A 22 13.46 -2.11 1.02
CA ARG A 22 12.52 -1.44 1.93
C ARG A 22 11.44 -0.63 1.23
N ARG A 23 11.71 -0.14 0.01
CA ARG A 23 10.71 0.59 -0.76
C ARG A 23 9.65 -0.40 -1.23
N ALA A 24 8.54 -0.45 -0.51
CA ALA A 24 7.31 -0.98 -1.06
C ALA A 24 6.91 -0.11 -2.25
N THR A 25 6.89 -0.70 -3.44
CA THR A 25 6.17 -0.10 -4.56
C THR A 25 4.72 -0.08 -4.10
N TRP A 26 4.09 1.09 -4.04
CA TRP A 26 2.66 1.18 -3.74
C TRP A 26 1.96 0.16 -4.64
N GLY A 27 1.26 -0.82 -4.06
CA GLY A 27 0.60 -1.90 -4.82
C GLY A 27 -0.37 -1.36 -5.88
N PHE A 28 -0.72 -0.08 -5.74
CA PHE A 28 -1.45 0.72 -6.70
C PHE A 28 -0.77 2.09 -6.89
N SER A 29 -0.33 2.41 -8.11
CA SER A 29 0.13 3.77 -8.41
C SER A 29 -1.08 4.69 -8.56
N PRO A 30 -1.21 5.75 -7.73
CA PRO A 30 -2.37 6.65 -7.76
C PRO A 30 -2.49 7.39 -9.10
N VAL A 31 -1.38 7.54 -9.82
CA VAL A 31 -1.31 8.15 -11.15
C VAL A 31 -1.90 7.24 -12.22
N THR A 32 -1.87 5.92 -12.03
CA THR A 32 -2.38 4.92 -12.98
C THR A 32 -3.82 4.49 -12.71
N ARG A 33 -4.53 5.10 -11.75
CA ARG A 33 -5.97 4.85 -11.59
C ARG A 33 -6.72 5.30 -12.83
N LYS A 34 -6.93 4.38 -13.76
CA LYS A 34 -7.80 4.58 -14.92
C LYS A 34 -9.23 4.60 -14.41
N VAL A 35 -9.76 5.79 -14.17
CA VAL A 35 -11.20 5.97 -14.05
C VAL A 35 -11.76 5.90 -15.47
N GLU A 36 -12.68 4.96 -15.72
CA GLU A 36 -13.32 4.73 -17.03
C GLU A 36 -13.76 6.05 -17.69
N THR A 37 -14.33 7.00 -16.92
CA THR A 37 -14.62 8.36 -17.39
C THR A 37 -14.45 9.43 -16.28
N LYS A 38 -13.94 10.64 -16.62
CA LYS A 38 -13.72 11.75 -15.67
C LYS A 38 -15.01 12.27 -14.99
N LYS A 39 -16.17 11.99 -15.57
CA LYS A 39 -17.50 12.41 -15.10
C LYS A 39 -18.41 11.22 -14.77
N HIS A 40 -17.83 10.06 -14.49
CA HIS A 40 -18.59 8.87 -14.17
C HIS A 40 -19.44 9.10 -12.92
N TYR A 41 -20.75 9.27 -13.11
CA TYR A 41 -21.71 9.40 -12.02
C TYR A 41 -22.68 8.22 -12.06
N ASP A 42 -22.43 7.24 -11.18
CA ASP A 42 -23.27 6.05 -11.03
C ASP A 42 -24.20 6.20 -9.83
N ARG A 43 -25.49 6.48 -10.08
CA ARG A 43 -26.53 6.54 -9.04
C ARG A 43 -26.73 5.21 -8.27
N LYS A 44 -26.20 4.10 -8.79
CA LYS A 44 -26.26 2.77 -8.16
C LYS A 44 -25.14 2.51 -7.15
N LYS A 45 -24.02 3.27 -7.19
CA LYS A 45 -22.88 3.05 -6.28
C LYS A 45 -23.04 3.69 -4.89
N SER A 46 -24.03 4.56 -4.70
CA SER A 46 -24.03 5.57 -3.64
C SER A 46 -24.58 5.18 -2.26
N ALA A 47 -24.73 3.90 -1.90
CA ALA A 47 -25.25 3.58 -0.56
C ALA A 47 -24.71 2.31 0.12
N ARG A 48 -24.16 1.35 -0.63
CA ARG A 48 -23.83 0.02 -0.07
C ARG A 48 -22.33 -0.24 0.08
N VAL A 49 -21.50 0.33 -0.79
CA VAL A 49 -20.05 0.05 -0.84
C VAL A 49 -19.33 0.44 0.46
N TRP A 50 -19.70 1.56 1.08
CA TRP A 50 -19.08 2.02 2.33
C TRP A 50 -19.40 1.17 3.57
N LYS A 51 -20.42 0.30 3.51
CA LYS A 51 -20.84 -0.52 4.65
C LYS A 51 -20.06 -1.82 4.76
N ASP A 52 -19.58 -2.35 3.65
CA ASP A 52 -18.92 -3.66 3.62
C ASP A 52 -17.41 -3.58 3.94
N ASP A 53 -16.76 -2.43 3.69
CA ASP A 53 -15.31 -2.28 3.91
C ASP A 53 -14.92 -1.92 5.37
N PHE A 54 -15.87 -1.48 6.21
CA PHE A 54 -15.61 -1.05 7.60
C PHE A 54 -16.14 -2.01 8.67
N GLY A 55 -16.44 -3.26 8.30
CA GLY A 55 -17.19 -4.21 9.15
C GLY A 55 -16.55 -5.58 9.41
N MET A 56 -15.29 -5.83 9.03
CA MET A 56 -14.64 -7.14 9.26
C MET A 56 -13.35 -7.04 10.06
N SER A 57 -13.41 -6.58 11.32
CA SER A 57 -12.43 -6.96 12.36
C SER A 57 -12.82 -6.46 13.77
N ALA A 58 -13.81 -7.06 14.43
CA ALA A 58 -13.85 -7.14 15.90
C ALA A 58 -15.01 -8.03 16.34
N PHE A 59 -14.74 -8.93 17.28
CA PHE A 59 -15.66 -9.84 17.97
C PHE A 59 -16.07 -11.13 17.25
N CYS A 60 -15.08 -11.94 16.91
CA CYS A 60 -15.14 -13.38 17.16
C CYS A 60 -14.09 -13.70 18.23
N LEU A 61 -14.47 -13.65 19.51
CA LEU A 61 -13.79 -14.25 20.67
C LEU A 61 -14.62 -13.95 21.94
N SER A 62 -15.61 -14.81 22.21
CA SER A 62 -16.13 -15.18 23.55
C SER A 62 -17.22 -16.23 23.38
#